data_AF-U1KR39-F1
#
_entry.id   AF-U1KR39-F1
#
_cell.length_a   1.000
_cell.length_b   1.000
_cell.length_c   1.000
_cell.angle_alpha   90.00
_cell.angle_beta   90.00
_cell.angle_gamma   90.00
#
_symmetry.space_group_name_H-M   'P 1'
#
loop_
_entity.id
_entity.type
_entity.pdbx_description
1 polymer ?
#
loop_
_entity_poly.entity_id
_entity_poly.type
_entity_poly.pdbx_seq_one_letter_code
_entity_poly.pdbx_strand_id
1 'polypeptide(L)'
;MDNKKYQLYQISVVFSMIFALVGFSYNIWRLEASETNNNIRVACFETLKELSALEQITYAAYYDQDKLEGNPRKGWVRVGLIRDFSALTTSSIEGNTKELEQVWSNNWQLLFDDQEAVNKIGGSIDKVRIEIKAVLTTLN
;
A
#
# COMPACT_ATOMS: atom_id res chain seq x y z
N MET A 1 24.54 -53.79 -26.99
CA MET A 1 24.09 -52.65 -26.16
C MET A 1 23.81 -51.48 -27.09
N ASP A 2 22.88 -51.68 -28.03
CA ASP A 2 21.48 -51.23 -27.97
C ASP A 2 21.36 -49.71 -28.04
N ASN A 3 21.57 -49.16 -29.24
CA ASN A 3 21.40 -47.74 -29.60
C ASN A 3 20.06 -47.14 -29.07
N LYS A 4 19.03 -47.99 -28.98
CA LYS A 4 17.72 -47.66 -28.40
C LYS A 4 17.78 -47.30 -26.91
N LYS A 5 18.63 -47.96 -26.11
CA LYS A 5 18.83 -47.65 -24.68
C LYS A 5 19.55 -46.30 -24.50
N TYR A 6 20.52 -46.00 -25.36
CA TYR A 6 21.20 -44.70 -25.37
C TYR A 6 20.26 -43.55 -25.76
N GLN A 7 19.42 -43.74 -26.78
CA GLN A 7 18.41 -42.75 -27.17
C GLN A 7 17.38 -42.50 -26.05
N LEU A 8 16.88 -43.57 -25.39
CA LEU A 8 15.97 -43.43 -24.26
C LEU A 8 16.61 -42.66 -23.10
N TYR A 9 17.88 -42.95 -22.77
CA TYR A 9 18.62 -42.20 -21.75
C TYR A 9 18.76 -40.72 -22.10
N GLN A 10 19.15 -40.39 -23.33
CA GLN A 10 19.24 -38.99 -23.79
C GLN A 10 17.91 -38.26 -23.68
N ILE A 11 16.82 -38.92 -24.08
CA ILE A 11 15.46 -38.38 -23.94
C ILE A 11 15.14 -38.12 -22.47
N SER A 12 15.39 -39.07 -21.57
CA SER A 12 15.16 -38.88 -20.12
C SER A 12 15.98 -37.73 -19.53
N VAL A 13 17.23 -37.56 -19.95
CA VAL A 13 18.08 -36.45 -19.51
C VAL A 13 17.52 -35.11 -19.99
N VAL A 14 17.13 -35.02 -21.26
CA VAL A 14 16.52 -33.80 -21.82
C VAL A 14 15.21 -33.47 -21.10
N PHE A 15 14.34 -34.46 -20.85
CA PHE A 15 13.12 -34.24 -20.09
C PHE A 15 13.41 -33.79 -18.65
N SER A 16 14.39 -34.42 -17.98
CA SER A 16 14.79 -34.04 -16.62
C SER A 16 15.29 -32.60 -16.56
N MET A 17 16.09 -32.19 -17.55
CA MET A 17 16.57 -30.80 -17.67
C MET A 17 15.41 -29.83 -17.91
N ILE A 18 14.46 -30.15 -18.79
CA ILE A 18 13.27 -29.32 -19.04
C ILE A 18 12.43 -29.19 -17.76
N PHE A 19 12.17 -30.29 -17.06
CA PHE A 19 11.43 -30.26 -15.80
C PHE A 19 12.14 -29.42 -14.72
N ALA A 20 13.46 -29.51 -14.64
CA ALA A 20 14.25 -28.69 -13.74
C ALA A 20 14.12 -27.19 -14.07
N LEU A 21 14.23 -26.81 -15.36
CA LEU A 21 14.08 -25.43 -15.80
C LEU A 21 12.68 -24.88 -15.52
N VAL A 22 11.63 -25.65 -15.84
CA VAL A 22 10.24 -25.25 -15.57
C VAL A 22 9.99 -25.10 -14.07
N GLY A 23 10.47 -26.06 -13.26
CA GLY A 23 10.33 -26.02 -11.81
C GLY A 23 11.06 -24.82 -11.21
N PHE A 24 12.25 -24.48 -11.69
CA PHE A 24 12.99 -23.31 -11.24
C PHE A 24 12.29 -22.00 -11.61
N SER A 25 11.84 -21.86 -12.87
CA SER A 25 11.10 -20.69 -13.34
C SER A 25 9.83 -20.45 -12.54
N TYR A 26 9.06 -21.50 -12.25
CA TYR A 26 7.86 -21.39 -11.41
C TYR A 26 8.20 -20.93 -9.98
N ASN A 27 9.28 -21.46 -9.40
CA ASN A 27 9.72 -21.05 -8.06
C ASN A 27 10.15 -19.58 -8.00
N ILE A 28 10.87 -19.07 -9.02
CA ILE A 28 11.23 -17.65 -9.10
C ILE A 28 9.97 -16.79 -9.20
N TRP A 29 9.08 -17.10 -10.13
CA TRP A 29 7.85 -16.33 -10.30
C TRP A 29 7.01 -16.28 -9.02
N ARG A 30 6.87 -17.43 -8.35
CA ARG A 30 6.13 -17.53 -7.08
C ARG A 30 6.81 -16.71 -5.97
N LEU A 31 8.14 -16.69 -5.92
CA LEU A 31 8.89 -15.90 -4.94
C LEU A 31 8.68 -14.40 -5.17
N GLU A 32 8.84 -13.94 -6.42
CA GLU A 32 8.65 -12.54 -6.80
C GLU A 32 7.23 -12.05 -6.51
N ALA A 33 6.22 -12.87 -6.80
CA ALA A 33 4.83 -12.58 -6.45
C ALA A 33 4.63 -12.44 -4.93
N SER A 34 5.22 -13.35 -4.13
CA SER A 34 5.13 -13.29 -2.67
C SER A 34 5.84 -12.06 -2.09
N GLU A 35 7.00 -11.70 -2.64
CA GLU A 35 7.76 -10.52 -2.21
C GLU A 35 7.00 -9.23 -2.54
N THR A 36 6.43 -9.14 -3.73
CA THR A 36 5.58 -8.02 -4.15
C THR A 36 4.38 -7.86 -3.22
N ASN A 37 3.68 -8.96 -2.91
CA ASN A 37 2.53 -8.93 -1.99
C ASN A 37 2.94 -8.52 -0.57
N ASN A 38 4.13 -8.93 -0.11
CA ASN A 38 4.66 -8.49 1.19
C ASN A 38 4.98 -6.99 1.20
N ASN A 39 5.62 -6.47 0.15
CA ASN A 39 5.96 -5.05 0.04
C ASN A 39 4.69 -4.17 0.06
N ILE A 40 3.66 -4.55 -0.72
CA ILE A 40 2.37 -3.85 -0.71
C ILE A 40 1.75 -3.90 0.69
N ARG A 41 1.76 -5.06 1.35
CA ARG A 41 1.19 -5.23 2.69
C ARG A 41 1.87 -4.32 3.72
N VAL A 42 3.20 -4.25 3.71
CA VAL A 42 3.97 -3.38 4.60
C VAL A 42 3.63 -1.91 4.34
N ALA A 43 3.67 -1.47 3.09
CA ALA A 43 3.34 -0.09 2.71
C ALA A 43 1.90 0.29 3.10
N CYS A 44 0.93 -0.60 2.92
CA CYS A 44 -0.45 -0.42 3.39
C CYS A 44 -0.54 -0.20 4.90
N PHE A 45 0.17 -1.00 5.70
CA PHE A 45 0.15 -0.84 7.16
C PHE A 45 0.85 0.43 7.65
N GLU A 46 1.95 0.83 7.02
CA GLU A 46 2.57 2.13 7.30
C GLU A 46 1.61 3.29 6.93
N THR A 47 0.94 3.19 5.78
CA THR A 47 -0.06 4.19 5.37
C THR A 47 -1.23 4.29 6.38
N LEU A 48 -1.74 3.15 6.88
CA LEU A 48 -2.80 3.14 7.90
C LEU A 48 -2.39 3.80 9.22
N LYS A 49 -1.13 3.62 9.64
CA LYS A 49 -0.58 4.28 10.83
C LYS A 49 -0.54 5.79 10.64
N GLU A 50 -0.04 6.26 9.50
CA GLU A 50 0.03 7.69 9.20
C GLU A 50 -1.35 8.33 9.03
N LEU A 51 -2.32 7.63 8.41
CA LEU A 51 -3.72 8.06 8.32
C LEU A 51 -4.34 8.27 9.71
N SER A 52 -4.04 7.36 10.65
CA SER A 52 -4.53 7.46 12.03
C SER A 52 -3.88 8.61 12.79
N ALA A 53 -2.60 8.86 12.56
CA ALA A 53 -1.92 10.03 13.12
C ALA A 53 -2.48 11.35 12.54
N LEU A 54 -2.83 11.39 11.26
CA LEU A 54 -3.46 12.56 10.63
C LEU A 54 -4.85 12.84 11.20
N GLU A 55 -5.65 11.79 11.41
CA GLU A 55 -6.96 11.91 12.05
C GLU A 55 -6.84 12.46 13.48
N GLN A 56 -5.89 11.95 14.27
CA GLN A 56 -5.62 12.47 15.63
C GLN A 56 -5.26 13.96 15.62
N ILE A 57 -4.42 14.41 14.68
CA ILE A 57 -4.09 15.84 14.52
C ILE A 57 -5.36 16.65 14.19
N THR A 58 -6.22 16.12 13.33
CA THR A 58 -7.46 16.78 12.91
C THR A 58 -8.41 16.95 14.11
N TYR A 59 -8.53 15.92 14.95
CA TYR A 59 -9.36 15.96 16.16
C TYR A 59 -8.78 16.84 17.25
N ALA A 60 -7.47 16.78 17.48
CA ALA A 60 -6.79 17.65 18.44
C ALA A 60 -6.96 19.14 18.08
N ALA A 61 -6.95 19.47 16.77
CA ALA A 61 -7.17 20.83 16.31
C ALA A 61 -8.59 21.33 16.59
N TYR A 62 -9.61 20.56 16.22
CA TYR A 62 -11.01 21.02 16.26
C TYR A 62 -11.71 20.76 17.58
N TYR A 63 -11.61 19.54 18.12
CA TYR A 63 -12.36 19.14 19.32
C TYR A 63 -11.64 19.54 20.59
N ASP A 64 -10.31 19.35 20.63
CA ASP A 64 -9.51 19.65 21.82
C ASP A 64 -8.96 21.09 21.82
N GLN A 65 -9.04 21.78 20.67
CA GLN A 65 -8.52 23.14 20.47
C GLN A 65 -7.03 23.26 20.83
N ASP A 66 -6.29 22.15 20.72
CA ASP A 66 -4.87 22.06 21.03
C ASP A 66 -4.03 22.50 19.83
N LYS A 67 -3.42 23.69 19.94
CA LYS A 67 -2.58 24.29 18.90
C LYS A 67 -1.22 23.60 18.73
N LEU A 68 -0.78 22.81 19.71
CA LEU A 68 0.48 22.07 19.67
C LEU A 68 0.28 20.68 19.07
N GLU A 69 -0.71 19.92 19.54
CA GLU A 69 -1.03 18.60 19.00
C GLU A 69 -1.72 18.69 17.65
N GLY A 70 -2.72 19.57 17.51
CA GLY A 70 -3.47 19.84 16.28
C GLY A 70 -2.75 20.73 15.27
N ASN A 71 -1.42 20.82 15.34
CA ASN A 71 -0.67 21.73 14.47
C ASN A 71 -0.76 21.31 12.98
N PRO A 72 -1.28 22.15 12.06
CA PRO A 72 -1.42 21.79 10.65
C PRO A 72 -0.08 21.45 9.96
N ARG A 73 1.05 21.94 10.45
CA ARG A 73 2.38 21.56 9.94
C ARG A 73 2.69 20.09 10.20
N LYS A 74 2.28 19.55 11.35
CA LYS A 74 2.39 18.11 11.62
C LYS A 74 1.51 17.34 10.63
N GLY A 75 0.31 17.84 10.34
CA GLY A 75 -0.60 17.22 9.38
C GLY A 75 -0.03 17.17 7.96
N TRP A 76 0.58 18.25 7.47
CA TRP A 76 1.27 18.24 6.17
C TRP A 76 2.39 17.20 6.07
N VAL A 77 3.14 16.98 7.15
CA VAL A 77 4.15 15.91 7.20
C VAL A 77 3.49 14.53 7.09
N ARG A 78 2.39 14.29 7.81
CA ARG A 78 1.64 13.03 7.72
C ARG A 78 1.06 12.79 6.33
N VAL A 79 0.48 13.81 5.71
CA VAL A 79 -0.04 13.74 4.33
C VAL A 79 1.07 13.40 3.33
N GLY A 80 2.26 13.99 3.48
CA GLY A 80 3.43 13.64 2.67
C GLY A 80 3.85 12.18 2.85
N LEU A 81 3.93 11.68 4.08
CA LEU A 81 4.26 10.26 4.32
C LEU A 81 3.20 9.30 3.77
N ILE A 82 1.91 9.65 3.89
CA ILE A 82 0.81 8.89 3.29
C ILE A 82 0.98 8.78 1.77
N ARG A 83 1.38 9.89 1.11
CA ARG A 83 1.69 9.92 -0.32
C ARG A 83 2.89 9.05 -0.67
N ASP A 84 3.97 9.16 0.09
CA ASP A 84 5.21 8.44 -0.19
C ASP A 84 5.01 6.92 -0.06
N PHE A 85 4.27 6.48 0.97
CA PHE A 85 3.97 5.06 1.15
C PHE A 85 2.95 4.54 0.13
N SER A 86 1.96 5.34 -0.27
CA SER A 86 0.95 4.88 -1.22
C SER A 86 1.53 4.58 -2.60
N ALA A 87 2.61 5.26 -3.01
CA ALA A 87 3.34 4.97 -4.25
C ALA A 87 3.92 3.54 -4.30
N LEU A 88 4.09 2.89 -3.15
CA LEU A 88 4.59 1.51 -3.04
C LEU A 88 3.46 0.46 -2.93
N THR A 89 2.20 0.87 -3.08
CA THR A 89 1.02 0.01 -2.94
C THR A 89 0.39 -0.33 -4.30
N THR A 90 -0.82 0.16 -4.57
CA THR A 90 -1.53 0.03 -5.84
C THR A 90 -1.93 1.41 -6.35
N SER A 91 -2.13 1.53 -7.65
CA SER A 91 -2.56 2.78 -8.29
C SER A 91 -3.90 3.30 -7.75
N SER A 92 -4.77 2.42 -7.27
CA SER A 92 -6.05 2.78 -6.65
C SER A 92 -5.84 3.51 -5.32
N ILE A 93 -5.00 2.97 -4.44
CA ILE A 93 -4.65 3.62 -3.17
C ILE A 93 -3.90 4.93 -3.43
N GLU A 94 -2.94 4.94 -4.36
CA GLU A 94 -2.22 6.16 -4.75
C GLU A 94 -3.19 7.26 -5.21
N GLY A 95 -4.19 6.91 -6.04
CA GLY A 95 -5.25 7.82 -6.47
C GLY A 95 -6.06 8.38 -5.31
N ASN A 96 -6.51 7.53 -4.38
CA ASN A 96 -7.29 7.97 -3.21
C ASN A 96 -6.47 8.84 -2.25
N THR A 97 -5.19 8.51 -2.03
CA THR A 97 -4.29 9.41 -1.27
C THR A 97 -4.07 10.73 -2.02
N LYS A 98 -4.26 10.76 -3.35
CA LYS A 98 -4.20 11.99 -4.13
C LYS A 98 -5.30 12.96 -3.84
N GLU A 99 -6.49 12.42 -3.77
CA GLU A 99 -7.66 13.16 -3.35
C GLU A 99 -7.52 13.62 -1.89
N LEU A 100 -6.99 12.78 -0.99
CA LEU A 100 -6.75 13.18 0.41
C LEU A 100 -5.81 14.38 0.53
N GLU A 101 -4.68 14.39 -0.19
CA GLU A 101 -3.79 15.55 -0.19
C GLU A 101 -4.49 16.81 -0.68
N GLN A 102 -5.32 16.71 -1.72
CA GLN A 102 -6.10 17.84 -2.22
C GLN A 102 -7.14 18.33 -1.20
N VAL A 103 -7.87 17.41 -0.58
CA VAL A 103 -8.83 17.73 0.47
C VAL A 103 -8.12 18.41 1.64
N TRP A 104 -6.99 17.88 2.09
CA TRP A 104 -6.17 18.53 3.13
C TRP A 104 -5.73 19.93 2.70
N SER A 105 -5.17 20.07 1.50
CA SER A 105 -4.70 21.35 0.95
C SER A 105 -5.78 22.43 0.96
N ASN A 106 -7.03 22.05 0.68
CA ASN A 106 -8.14 22.97 0.59
C ASN A 106 -8.75 23.33 1.96
N ASN A 107 -8.55 22.51 3.00
CA ASN A 107 -9.29 22.61 4.25
C ASN A 107 -8.40 22.86 5.49
N TRP A 108 -7.07 22.68 5.41
CA TRP A 108 -6.19 22.74 6.59
C TRP A 108 -6.23 24.07 7.35
N GLN A 109 -6.51 25.19 6.67
CA GLN A 109 -6.59 26.51 7.29
C GLN A 109 -7.77 26.65 8.24
N LEU A 110 -8.81 25.84 8.04
CA LEU A 110 -10.07 25.90 8.75
C LEU A 110 -10.17 24.84 9.86
N LEU A 111 -9.08 24.11 10.13
CA LEU A 111 -9.06 22.98 11.08
C LEU A 111 -9.53 23.33 12.50
N PHE A 112 -9.31 24.57 12.94
CA PHE A 112 -9.70 25.00 14.29
C PHE A 112 -11.14 25.53 14.35
N ASP A 113 -11.69 25.97 13.23
CA ASP A 113 -12.86 26.84 13.18
C ASP A 113 -14.06 26.22 12.45
N ASP A 114 -13.85 25.18 11.63
CA ASP A 114 -14.88 24.62 10.75
C ASP A 114 -14.99 23.09 10.86
N GLN A 115 -16.14 22.63 11.36
CA GLN A 115 -16.46 21.21 11.43
C GLN A 115 -16.58 20.57 10.04
N GLU A 116 -17.04 21.31 9.04
CA GLU A 116 -17.23 20.78 7.70
C GLU A 116 -15.87 20.44 7.07
N ALA A 117 -14.85 21.28 7.29
CA ALA A 117 -13.46 21.02 6.91
C ALA A 117 -12.93 19.73 7.56
N VAL A 118 -13.16 19.54 8.86
CA VAL A 118 -12.78 18.33 9.61
C VAL A 118 -13.48 17.09 9.07
N ASN A 119 -14.79 17.17 8.81
CA ASN A 119 -15.57 16.06 8.28
C ASN A 119 -15.13 15.69 6.86
N LYS A 120 -14.80 16.66 6.01
CA LYS A 120 -14.25 16.41 4.66
C LYS A 120 -12.91 15.65 4.73
N ILE A 121 -12.02 16.09 5.63
CA ILE A 121 -10.73 15.42 5.84
C ILE A 121 -10.95 13.99 6.37
N GLY A 122 -11.78 13.82 7.41
CA GLY A 122 -12.12 12.51 7.98
C GLY A 122 -12.72 11.56 6.96
N GLY A 123 -13.69 12.03 6.15
CA GLY A 123 -14.27 11.23 5.08
C GLY A 123 -13.26 10.81 4.01
N SER A 124 -12.29 11.68 3.69
CA SER A 124 -11.21 11.34 2.76
C SER A 124 -10.22 10.32 3.35
N ILE A 125 -9.90 10.44 4.65
CA ILE A 125 -9.11 9.44 5.39
C ILE A 125 -9.80 8.07 5.35
N ASP A 126 -11.10 8.01 5.63
CA ASP A 126 -11.87 6.77 5.64
C ASP A 126 -11.96 6.13 4.26
N LYS A 127 -12.09 6.94 3.20
CA LYS A 127 -12.02 6.45 1.81
C LYS A 127 -10.71 5.71 1.53
N VAL A 128 -9.57 6.28 1.93
CA VAL A 128 -8.27 5.61 1.77
C VAL A 128 -8.20 4.33 2.61
N ARG A 129 -8.69 4.34 3.85
CA ARG A 129 -8.73 3.14 4.72
C ARG A 129 -9.55 2.01 4.13
N ILE A 130 -10.72 2.32 3.55
CA ILE A 130 -11.58 1.34 2.90
C ILE A 130 -10.85 0.70 1.72
N GLU A 131 -10.20 1.52 0.89
CA GLU A 131 -9.44 1.02 -0.26
C GLU A 131 -8.26 0.14 0.16
N ILE A 132 -7.50 0.56 1.18
CA ILE A 132 -6.41 -0.26 1.73
C ILE A 132 -6.94 -1.62 2.20
N LYS A 133 -8.05 -1.64 2.93
CA LYS A 133 -8.67 -2.90 3.38
C LYS A 133 -9.09 -3.78 2.21
N ALA A 134 -9.69 -3.20 1.17
CA ALA A 134 -10.06 -3.93 -0.03
C ALA A 134 -8.83 -4.58 -0.69
N VAL A 135 -7.75 -3.82 -0.90
CA VAL A 135 -6.50 -4.34 -1.46
C VAL A 135 -5.88 -5.43 -0.58
N LEU A 136 -5.83 -5.24 0.74
CA LEU A 136 -5.24 -6.25 1.63
C LEU A 136 -5.97 -7.61 1.59
N THR A 137 -7.26 -7.62 1.24
CA THR A 137 -8.03 -8.87 1.07
C THR A 137 -7.77 -9.58 -0.26
N THR A 138 -7.16 -8.92 -1.24
CA THR A 138 -6.84 -9.52 -2.55
C THR A 138 -5.41 -10.05 -2.64
N LEU A 139 -4.53 -9.68 -1.70
CA LEU A 139 -3.15 -10.17 -1.64
C LEU A 139 -3.10 -11.61 -1.11
N ASN A 140 -2.62 -12.53 -1.95
CA ASN A 140 -2.44 -13.95 -1.64
C ASN A 140 -1.02 -14.32 -1.24
#